data_AF-A0A7J6U9A1-F1
#
_entry.id   AF-A0A7J6U9A1-F1
#
_cell.length_a   1.000
_cell.length_b   1.000
_cell.length_c   1.000
_cell.angle_alpha   90.00
_cell.angle_beta   90.00
_cell.angle_gamma   90.00
#
_symmetry.space_group_name_H-M   'P 1'
#
loop_
_entity.id
_entity.type
_entity.pdbx_description
1 polymer ?
#
loop_
_entity_poly.entity_id
_entity_poly.type
_entity_poly.pdbx_seq_one_letter_code
_entity_poly.pdbx_strand_id
1 'polypeptide(L)'
;FKNSRDYFHEDGDLNSFLKDITAMVQNDPSCPPKMAENLVTWGSEDPRKAPKDAELIVELVRRGIIPFKVLNLVLRGFLEVLDDVAMDFPKAPEFYHRLFALLLIGDYSVEDGPSEFDPQLILSWKVLGSDEKSFDLAVKVLEQAKHLAGVSGVQQGLHFLRPLMKRMKHLDPSDDQDLDRMLDEAGLLKDETDSLITKLSADLKTKDFDAATR
;
A
#
# COMPACT_ATOMS: atom_id res chain seq x y z
N PHE A 1 -5.73 14.99 -18.26
CA PHE A 1 -5.50 14.03 -17.16
C PHE A 1 -6.78 13.66 -16.42
N LYS A 2 -7.45 14.59 -15.71
CA LYS A 2 -8.66 14.31 -14.91
C LYS A 2 -9.74 13.55 -15.68
N ASN A 3 -10.11 14.02 -16.88
CA ASN A 3 -11.13 13.35 -17.70
C ASN A 3 -10.73 11.91 -18.05
N SER A 4 -9.48 11.68 -18.50
CA SER A 4 -8.98 10.33 -18.78
C SER A 4 -9.04 9.41 -17.55
N ARG A 5 -8.72 9.93 -16.36
CA ARG A 5 -8.85 9.19 -15.10
C ARG A 5 -10.31 8.85 -14.78
N ASP A 6 -11.21 9.82 -14.89
CA ASP A 6 -12.62 9.61 -14.60
C ASP A 6 -13.25 8.58 -15.56
N TYR A 7 -12.92 8.63 -16.87
CA TYR A 7 -13.29 7.58 -17.83
C TYR A 7 -12.71 6.22 -17.46
N PHE A 8 -11.44 6.15 -17.05
CA PHE A 8 -10.85 4.89 -16.57
C PHE A 8 -11.60 4.34 -15.34
N HIS A 9 -12.02 5.20 -14.41
CA HIS A 9 -12.78 4.77 -13.24
C HIS A 9 -14.17 4.23 -13.60
N GLU A 10 -14.77 4.72 -14.67
CA GLU A 10 -16.09 4.31 -15.16
C GLU A 10 -16.01 3.03 -16.02
N ASP A 11 -15.14 3.02 -17.03
CA ASP A 11 -15.11 1.99 -18.07
C ASP A 11 -14.07 0.88 -17.79
N GLY A 12 -13.09 1.14 -16.92
CA GLY A 12 -12.02 0.19 -16.58
C GLY A 12 -10.99 -0.05 -17.68
N ASP A 13 -11.03 0.71 -18.78
CA ASP A 13 -10.10 0.53 -19.90
C ASP A 13 -8.72 1.15 -19.60
N LEU A 14 -7.86 0.34 -18.98
CA LEU A 14 -6.49 0.71 -18.67
C LEU A 14 -5.67 1.00 -19.93
N ASN A 15 -5.91 0.29 -21.04
CA ASN A 15 -5.10 0.45 -22.25
C ASN A 15 -5.37 1.79 -22.93
N SER A 16 -6.64 2.18 -23.03
CA SER A 16 -7.00 3.50 -23.56
C SER A 16 -6.44 4.62 -22.68
N PHE A 17 -6.56 4.48 -21.35
CA PHE A 17 -5.98 5.44 -20.41
C PHE A 17 -4.46 5.58 -20.60
N LEU A 18 -3.73 4.46 -20.63
CA LEU A 18 -2.27 4.48 -20.77
C LEU A 18 -1.84 5.11 -22.08
N LYS A 19 -2.54 4.84 -23.18
CA LYS A 19 -2.26 5.47 -24.48
C LYS A 19 -2.36 6.99 -24.41
N ASP A 20 -3.44 7.51 -23.83
CA ASP A 20 -3.66 8.95 -23.69
C ASP A 20 -2.60 9.60 -22.79
N ILE A 21 -2.27 8.93 -21.68
CA ILE A 21 -1.31 9.45 -20.72
C ILE A 21 0.12 9.40 -21.26
N THR A 22 0.53 8.32 -21.91
CA THR A 22 1.85 8.23 -22.52
C THR A 22 2.03 9.33 -23.57
N ALA A 23 1.02 9.58 -24.41
CA ALA A 23 1.06 10.69 -25.36
C ALA A 23 1.14 12.05 -24.66
N MET A 24 0.45 12.23 -23.54
CA MET A 24 0.50 13.47 -22.74
C MET A 24 1.91 13.73 -22.19
N VAL A 25 2.54 12.72 -21.58
CA VAL A 25 3.88 12.84 -20.99
C VAL A 25 4.96 13.02 -22.06
N GLN A 26 4.82 12.37 -23.22
CA GLN A 26 5.74 12.57 -24.35
C GLN A 26 5.69 14.00 -24.90
N ASN A 27 4.50 14.62 -24.91
CA ASN A 27 4.32 15.99 -25.36
C ASN A 27 4.68 17.03 -24.28
N ASP A 28 4.53 16.68 -23.00
CA ASP A 28 4.83 17.54 -21.86
C ASP A 28 5.56 16.76 -20.74
N PRO A 29 6.90 16.80 -20.71
CA PRO A 29 7.71 16.16 -19.68
C PRO A 29 7.50 16.73 -18.27
N SER A 30 6.82 17.87 -18.11
CA SER A 30 6.48 18.44 -16.79
C SER A 30 5.19 17.86 -16.20
N CYS A 31 4.48 17.02 -16.97
CA CYS A 31 3.22 16.42 -16.57
C CYS A 31 3.31 15.43 -15.39
N PRO A 32 4.31 14.53 -15.28
CA PRO A 32 4.32 13.48 -14.25
C PRO A 32 4.25 13.99 -12.80
N PRO A 33 4.97 15.06 -12.38
CA PRO A 33 4.79 15.63 -11.04
C PRO A 33 3.37 16.08 -10.75
N LYS A 34 2.73 16.78 -11.70
CA LYS A 34 1.35 17.26 -11.51
C LYS A 34 0.34 16.13 -11.50
N MET A 35 0.57 15.08 -12.30
CA MET A 35 -0.26 13.88 -12.27
C MET A 35 -0.16 13.17 -10.93
N ALA A 36 1.05 12.96 -10.40
CA ALA A 36 1.28 12.32 -9.12
C ALA A 36 0.61 13.13 -7.98
N GLU A 37 0.81 14.44 -7.94
CA GLU A 37 0.17 15.34 -6.97
C GLU A 37 -1.35 15.21 -7.01
N ASN A 38 -1.94 15.34 -8.21
CA ASN A 38 -3.38 15.25 -8.38
C ASN A 38 -3.95 13.89 -7.93
N LEU A 39 -3.28 12.78 -8.27
CA LEU A 39 -3.74 11.43 -7.88
C LEU A 39 -3.69 11.23 -6.36
N VAL A 40 -2.62 11.71 -5.71
CA VAL A 40 -2.48 11.62 -4.25
C VAL A 40 -3.53 12.48 -3.55
N THR A 41 -3.76 13.71 -4.03
CA THR A 41 -4.83 14.58 -3.54
C THR A 41 -6.19 13.90 -3.71
N TRP A 42 -6.58 13.51 -4.93
CA TRP A 42 -7.92 12.95 -5.15
C TRP A 42 -8.15 11.62 -4.43
N GLY A 43 -7.11 10.78 -4.33
CA GLY A 43 -7.18 9.51 -3.62
C GLY A 43 -7.32 9.69 -2.11
N SER A 44 -6.76 10.76 -1.54
CA SER A 44 -6.94 11.08 -0.11
C SER A 44 -8.29 11.77 0.19
N GLU A 45 -8.85 12.51 -0.77
CA GLU A 45 -10.09 13.28 -0.60
C GLU A 45 -11.38 12.48 -0.88
N ASP A 46 -11.38 11.49 -1.81
CA ASP A 46 -12.55 10.67 -2.14
C ASP A 46 -12.35 9.19 -1.78
N PRO A 47 -12.83 8.74 -0.61
CA PRO A 47 -12.67 7.36 -0.15
C PRO A 47 -13.23 6.30 -1.11
N ARG A 48 -14.19 6.66 -1.97
CA ARG A 48 -14.80 5.72 -2.93
C ARG A 48 -13.89 5.45 -4.12
N LYS A 49 -13.07 6.45 -4.49
CA LYS A 49 -12.12 6.36 -5.62
C LYS A 49 -10.71 6.01 -5.15
N ALA A 50 -10.40 6.21 -3.86
CA ALA A 50 -9.12 5.95 -3.23
C ALA A 50 -8.46 4.61 -3.63
N PRO A 51 -9.17 3.45 -3.65
CA PRO A 51 -8.55 2.19 -4.05
C PRO A 51 -8.07 2.19 -5.50
N LYS A 52 -8.88 2.72 -6.42
CA LYS A 52 -8.57 2.80 -7.85
C LYS A 52 -7.46 3.83 -8.12
N ASP A 53 -7.49 4.97 -7.44
CA ASP A 53 -6.44 5.98 -7.54
C ASP A 53 -5.08 5.41 -7.04
N ALA A 54 -5.07 4.62 -5.96
CA ALA A 54 -3.85 3.97 -5.47
C ALA A 54 -3.29 2.93 -6.46
N GLU A 55 -4.16 2.07 -7.01
CA GLU A 55 -3.78 1.10 -8.05
C GLU A 55 -3.26 1.78 -9.32
N LEU A 56 -3.88 2.90 -9.71
CA LEU A 56 -3.46 3.69 -10.86
C LEU A 56 -2.09 4.33 -10.66
N ILE A 57 -1.80 4.87 -9.48
CA ILE A 57 -0.46 5.40 -9.15
C ILE A 57 0.59 4.29 -9.33
N VAL A 58 0.34 3.11 -8.77
CA VAL A 58 1.27 1.97 -8.83
C VAL A 58 1.52 1.56 -10.29
N GLU A 59 0.47 1.50 -11.10
CA GLU A 59 0.59 1.14 -12.52
C GLU A 59 1.39 2.16 -13.33
N LEU A 60 1.18 3.46 -13.08
CA LEU A 60 1.93 4.53 -13.72
C LEU A 60 3.41 4.53 -13.33
N VAL A 61 3.72 4.17 -12.08
CA VAL A 61 5.10 4.02 -11.60
C VAL A 61 5.77 2.79 -12.18
N ARG A 62 5.06 1.65 -12.18
CA ARG A 62 5.54 0.37 -12.73
C ARG A 62 5.98 0.50 -14.18
N ARG A 63 5.29 1.34 -14.96
CA ARG A 63 5.60 1.62 -16.37
C ARG A 63 6.56 2.77 -16.58
N GLY A 64 7.12 3.35 -15.52
CA GLY A 64 8.04 4.49 -15.61
C GLY A 64 7.40 5.81 -16.06
N ILE A 65 6.06 5.89 -16.19
CA ILE A 65 5.35 7.11 -16.58
C ILE A 65 5.46 8.16 -15.46
N ILE A 66 5.29 7.73 -14.22
CA ILE A 66 5.63 8.52 -13.03
C ILE A 66 6.92 7.96 -12.46
N PRO A 67 8.07 8.65 -12.61
CA PRO A 67 9.31 8.19 -12.00
C PRO A 67 9.17 8.10 -10.47
N PHE A 68 9.75 7.07 -9.86
CA PHE A 68 9.73 6.91 -8.39
C PHE A 68 10.20 8.16 -7.63
N LYS A 69 11.23 8.82 -8.14
CA LYS A 69 11.75 10.07 -7.54
C LYS A 69 10.69 11.17 -7.50
N VAL A 70 9.84 11.25 -8.52
CA VAL A 70 8.73 12.21 -8.59
C VAL A 70 7.66 11.85 -7.57
N LEU A 71 7.21 10.58 -7.56
CA LEU A 71 6.20 10.14 -6.60
C LEU A 71 6.67 10.33 -5.15
N ASN A 72 7.93 10.01 -4.86
CA ASN A 72 8.52 10.19 -3.54
C ASN A 72 8.51 11.66 -3.09
N LEU A 73 8.88 12.60 -3.96
CA LEU A 73 8.82 14.03 -3.63
C LEU A 73 7.40 14.48 -3.28
N VAL A 74 6.40 14.00 -4.03
CA VAL A 74 4.98 14.28 -3.77
C VAL A 74 4.57 13.68 -2.43
N LEU A 75 4.81 12.39 -2.21
CA LEU A 75 4.37 11.69 -0.99
C LEU A 75 5.03 12.25 0.27
N ARG A 76 6.29 12.71 0.20
CA ARG A 76 6.94 13.40 1.33
C ARG A 76 6.18 14.64 1.76
N GLY A 77 5.81 15.50 0.81
CA GLY A 77 5.05 16.71 1.12
C GLY A 77 3.71 16.40 1.80
N PHE A 78 3.03 15.34 1.39
CA PHE A 78 1.77 14.91 2.02
C PHE A 78 1.95 14.27 3.39
N LEU A 79 3.01 13.47 3.58
CA LEU A 79 3.29 12.83 4.87
C LEU A 79 3.66 13.85 5.96
N GLU A 80 4.32 14.96 5.60
CA GLU A 80 4.63 16.05 6.53
C GLU A 80 3.37 16.74 7.10
N VAL A 81 2.28 16.74 6.34
CA VAL A 81 1.00 17.36 6.72
C VAL A 81 -0.12 16.32 6.90
N LEU A 82 0.24 15.04 7.08
CA LEU A 82 -0.74 13.95 7.11
C LEU A 82 -1.78 14.12 8.22
N ASP A 83 -1.36 14.61 9.39
CA ASP A 83 -2.24 14.88 10.52
C ASP A 83 -3.27 15.98 10.15
N ASP A 84 -2.85 17.00 9.40
CA ASP A 84 -3.74 18.07 8.92
C ASP A 84 -4.72 17.55 7.87
N VAL A 85 -4.24 16.77 6.89
CA VAL A 85 -5.10 16.13 5.89
C VAL A 85 -6.12 15.20 6.56
N ALA A 86 -5.71 14.47 7.61
CA ALA A 86 -6.62 13.58 8.34
C ALA A 86 -7.71 14.32 9.12
N MET A 87 -7.49 15.60 9.50
CA MET A 87 -8.53 16.42 10.12
C MET A 87 -9.67 16.73 9.14
N ASP A 88 -9.33 17.08 7.89
CA ASP A 88 -10.32 17.39 6.85
C ASP A 88 -10.89 16.12 6.20
N PHE A 89 -10.06 15.09 6.06
CA PHE A 89 -10.37 13.82 5.40
C PHE A 89 -9.99 12.64 6.29
N PRO A 90 -10.85 12.21 7.24
CA PRO A 90 -10.54 11.16 8.22
C PRO A 90 -10.14 9.80 7.63
N LYS A 91 -10.44 9.58 6.34
CA LYS A 91 -10.11 8.36 5.59
C LYS A 91 -8.84 8.46 4.76
N ALA A 92 -8.21 9.63 4.70
CA ALA A 92 -6.95 9.82 3.97
C ALA A 92 -5.83 8.87 4.42
N PRO A 93 -5.62 8.58 5.74
CA PRO A 93 -4.60 7.62 6.16
C PRO A 93 -4.76 6.23 5.52
N GLU A 94 -6.00 5.74 5.38
CA GLU A 94 -6.28 4.43 4.76
C GLU A 94 -5.84 4.39 3.29
N PHE A 95 -5.97 5.51 2.56
CA PHE A 95 -5.44 5.64 1.20
C PHE A 95 -3.92 5.49 1.16
N TYR A 96 -3.19 6.20 2.03
CA TYR A 96 -1.72 6.10 2.08
C TYR A 96 -1.25 4.71 2.49
N HIS A 97 -1.90 4.08 3.47
CA HIS A 97 -1.58 2.72 3.90
C HIS A 97 -1.71 1.73 2.72
N ARG A 98 -2.81 1.84 1.96
CA ARG A 98 -3.06 1.00 0.78
C ARG A 98 -2.06 1.29 -0.34
N LEU A 99 -1.78 2.56 -0.62
CA LEU A 99 -0.83 2.97 -1.65
C LEU A 99 0.57 2.40 -1.35
N PHE A 100 1.07 2.56 -0.13
CA PHE A 100 2.37 2.01 0.24
C PHE A 100 2.39 0.49 0.21
N ALA A 101 1.31 -0.17 0.62
CA ALA A 101 1.20 -1.62 0.54
C ALA A 101 1.30 -2.10 -0.90
N LEU A 102 0.57 -1.48 -1.83
CA LEU A 102 0.62 -1.79 -3.26
C LEU A 102 2.00 -1.53 -3.86
N LEU A 103 2.68 -0.45 -3.45
CA LEU A 103 4.04 -0.15 -3.90
C LEU A 103 5.06 -1.19 -3.41
N LEU A 104 4.90 -1.70 -2.18
CA LEU A 104 5.79 -2.72 -1.61
C LEU A 104 5.62 -4.10 -2.24
N ILE A 105 4.37 -4.49 -2.52
CA ILE A 105 4.06 -5.82 -3.06
C ILE A 105 3.93 -5.84 -4.58
N GLY A 106 4.07 -4.68 -5.23
CA GLY A 106 3.98 -4.54 -6.67
C GLY A 106 5.03 -5.38 -7.40
N ASP A 107 4.60 -5.98 -8.51
CA ASP A 107 5.51 -6.63 -9.45
C ASP A 107 6.10 -5.58 -10.40
N TYR A 108 7.41 -5.39 -10.34
CA TYR A 108 8.13 -4.40 -11.16
C TYR A 108 8.87 -5.03 -12.34
N SER A 109 8.47 -6.22 -12.79
CA SER A 109 9.10 -6.92 -13.92
C SER A 109 8.86 -6.28 -15.31
N VAL A 110 8.36 -5.04 -15.37
CA VAL A 110 8.05 -4.38 -16.65
C VAL A 110 9.35 -3.93 -17.31
N GLU A 111 9.50 -4.25 -18.60
CA GLU A 111 10.65 -3.84 -19.42
C GLU A 111 10.80 -2.31 -19.40
N ASP A 112 12.04 -1.83 -19.20
CA ASP A 112 12.39 -0.41 -19.00
C ASP A 112 11.75 0.28 -17.76
N GLY A 113 11.06 -0.49 -16.91
CA GLY A 113 10.56 -0.05 -15.62
C GLY A 113 11.63 -0.04 -14.52
N PRO A 114 11.30 0.51 -13.34
CA PRO A 114 12.18 0.38 -12.18
C PRO A 114 12.27 -1.09 -11.75
N SER A 115 13.37 -1.51 -11.11
CA SER A 115 13.56 -2.91 -10.69
C SER A 115 12.91 -3.24 -9.33
N GLU A 116 12.78 -2.25 -8.45
CA GLU A 116 12.19 -2.40 -7.12
C GLU A 116 11.74 -1.05 -6.55
N PHE A 117 10.94 -1.10 -5.49
CA PHE A 117 10.53 0.05 -4.69
C PHE A 117 11.50 0.26 -3.51
N ASP A 118 12.02 1.48 -3.34
CA ASP A 118 12.82 1.85 -2.16
C ASP A 118 11.94 2.39 -1.03
N PRO A 119 11.68 1.61 0.03
CA PRO A 119 10.83 2.00 1.15
C PRO A 119 11.46 3.09 2.04
N GLN A 120 12.79 3.24 2.02
CA GLN A 120 13.49 4.16 2.93
C GLN A 120 13.12 5.60 2.62
N LEU A 121 12.81 5.86 1.36
CA LEU A 121 12.41 7.17 0.90
C LEU A 121 11.03 7.57 1.42
N ILE A 122 10.17 6.60 1.72
CA ILE A 122 8.77 6.80 2.07
C ILE A 122 8.54 6.77 3.58
N LEU A 123 9.13 5.82 4.30
CA LEU A 123 8.88 5.60 5.72
C LEU A 123 9.97 6.21 6.61
N SER A 124 10.53 7.32 6.16
CA SER A 124 11.59 8.01 6.90
C SER A 124 10.99 8.74 8.11
N TRP A 125 11.46 8.42 9.32
CA TRP A 125 11.07 9.12 10.56
C TRP A 125 11.28 10.63 10.53
N LYS A 126 12.23 11.12 9.72
CA LYS A 126 12.43 12.57 9.51
C LYS A 126 11.19 13.27 8.95
N VAL A 127 10.35 12.53 8.19
CA VAL A 127 9.14 13.05 7.56
C VAL A 127 7.99 13.07 8.56
N LEU A 128 7.88 12.05 9.41
CA LEU A 128 6.80 11.91 10.40
C LEU A 128 7.12 12.52 11.77
N GLY A 129 8.37 12.93 11.99
CA GLY A 129 8.83 13.54 13.24
C GLY A 129 8.93 12.58 14.44
N SER A 130 8.69 11.27 14.25
CA SER A 130 8.71 10.27 15.33
C SER A 130 8.97 8.86 14.79
N ASP A 131 9.87 8.13 15.48
CA ASP A 131 10.12 6.70 15.20
C ASP A 131 8.88 5.84 15.47
N GLU A 132 8.13 6.17 16.53
CA GLU A 132 6.88 5.47 16.87
C GLU A 132 5.81 5.65 15.79
N LYS A 133 5.55 6.89 15.35
CA LYS A 133 4.60 7.13 14.24
C LYS A 133 5.01 6.40 12.96
N SER A 134 6.31 6.34 12.70
CA SER A 134 6.85 5.65 11.51
C SER A 134 6.69 4.14 11.60
N PHE A 135 6.90 3.59 12.80
CA PHE A 135 6.66 2.17 13.06
C PHE A 135 5.18 1.83 12.94
N ASP A 136 4.29 2.64 13.53
CA ASP A 136 2.84 2.44 13.44
C ASP A 136 2.36 2.49 11.98
N LEU A 137 2.86 3.45 11.19
CA LEU A 137 2.60 3.50 9.76
C LEU A 137 3.08 2.22 9.06
N ALA A 138 4.30 1.76 9.34
CA ALA A 138 4.84 0.53 8.76
C ALA A 138 3.96 -0.69 9.10
N VAL A 139 3.48 -0.79 10.34
CA VAL A 139 2.52 -1.83 10.76
C VAL A 139 1.22 -1.73 9.96
N LYS A 140 0.63 -0.52 9.84
CA LYS A 140 -0.60 -0.31 9.04
C LYS A 140 -0.43 -0.63 7.56
N VAL A 141 0.75 -0.37 7.01
CA VAL A 141 1.10 -0.75 5.64
C VAL A 141 1.18 -2.28 5.50
N LEU A 142 1.79 -2.98 6.46
CA LEU A 142 1.82 -4.45 6.47
C LEU A 142 0.43 -5.06 6.67
N GLU A 143 -0.45 -4.45 7.48
CA GLU A 143 -1.85 -4.86 7.60
C GLU A 143 -2.55 -4.77 6.24
N GLN A 144 -2.35 -3.68 5.50
CA GLN A 144 -2.90 -3.54 4.13
C GLN A 144 -2.28 -4.53 3.15
N ALA A 145 -0.97 -4.80 3.23
CA ALA A 145 -0.32 -5.82 2.41
C ALA A 145 -0.90 -7.21 2.69
N LYS A 146 -1.19 -7.52 3.95
CA LYS A 146 -1.90 -8.75 4.36
C LYS A 146 -3.30 -8.81 3.76
N HIS A 147 -4.06 -7.72 3.78
CA HIS A 147 -5.38 -7.68 3.17
C HIS A 147 -5.36 -7.88 1.65
N LEU A 148 -4.30 -7.40 0.98
CA LEU A 148 -4.17 -7.49 -0.48
C LEU A 148 -3.66 -8.86 -0.96
N ALA A 149 -2.71 -9.47 -0.25
CA ALA A 149 -1.99 -10.68 -0.71
C ALA A 149 -1.76 -11.74 0.39
N GLY A 150 -2.47 -11.64 1.52
CA GLY A 150 -2.31 -12.55 2.66
C GLY A 150 -0.92 -12.45 3.30
N VAL A 151 -0.50 -13.54 3.96
CA VAL A 151 0.82 -13.61 4.62
C VAL A 151 1.97 -13.42 3.63
N SER A 152 1.79 -13.80 2.36
CA SER A 152 2.80 -13.58 1.31
C SER A 152 3.08 -12.09 1.08
N GLY A 153 2.04 -11.24 1.12
CA GLY A 153 2.18 -9.79 1.05
C GLY A 153 2.93 -9.21 2.24
N VAL A 154 2.72 -9.76 3.44
CA VAL A 154 3.48 -9.38 4.65
C VAL A 154 4.94 -9.75 4.50
N GLN A 155 5.26 -10.96 4.02
CA GLN A 155 6.64 -11.41 3.81
C GLN A 155 7.37 -10.54 2.78
N GLN A 156 6.70 -10.23 1.66
CA GLN A 156 7.25 -9.35 0.63
C GLN A 156 7.45 -7.92 1.17
N GLY A 157 6.49 -7.37 1.89
CA GLY A 157 6.64 -6.08 2.56
C GLY A 157 7.77 -6.06 3.58
N LEU A 158 7.91 -7.11 4.40
CA LEU A 158 8.95 -7.21 5.42
C LEU A 158 10.35 -7.31 4.84
N HIS A 159 10.53 -7.87 3.64
CA HIS A 159 11.81 -7.85 2.94
C HIS A 159 12.39 -6.42 2.88
N PHE A 160 11.52 -5.44 2.61
CA PHE A 160 11.84 -4.03 2.49
C PHE A 160 11.80 -3.29 3.84
N LEU A 161 10.80 -3.60 4.68
CA LEU A 161 10.52 -2.83 5.89
C LEU A 161 11.32 -3.27 7.13
N ARG A 162 11.75 -4.53 7.20
CA ARG A 162 12.41 -5.08 8.40
C ARG A 162 13.62 -4.24 8.87
N PRO A 163 14.55 -3.81 7.99
CA PRO A 163 15.68 -2.96 8.42
C PRO A 163 15.26 -1.58 8.92
N LEU A 164 14.13 -1.05 8.45
CA LEU A 164 13.58 0.24 8.89
C LEU A 164 12.92 0.11 10.25
N MET A 165 12.05 -0.89 10.41
CA MET A 165 11.32 -1.14 11.65
C MET A 165 12.24 -1.46 12.83
N LYS A 166 13.31 -2.25 12.60
CA LYS A 166 14.34 -2.48 13.63
C LYS A 166 15.01 -1.20 14.10
N ARG A 167 15.37 -0.31 13.16
CA ARG A 167 15.98 1.00 13.50
C ARG A 167 15.04 1.87 14.31
N MET A 168 13.76 1.92 13.94
CA MET A 168 12.72 2.69 14.65
C MET A 168 12.50 2.19 16.09
N LYS A 169 12.68 0.88 16.32
CA LYS A 169 12.57 0.27 17.66
C LYS A 169 13.89 0.12 18.40
N HIS A 170 14.97 0.68 17.84
CA HIS A 170 16.33 0.58 18.37
C HIS A 170 16.77 -0.88 18.65
N LEU A 171 16.33 -1.79 17.80
CA LEU A 171 16.68 -3.22 17.86
C LEU A 171 17.98 -3.48 17.10
N ASP A 172 18.81 -4.40 17.59
CA ASP A 172 20.01 -4.80 16.88
C ASP A 172 19.66 -5.60 15.61
N PRO A 173 20.54 -5.64 14.61
CA PRO A 173 20.33 -6.44 13.41
C PRO A 173 20.10 -7.93 13.68
N SER A 174 20.58 -8.45 14.82
CA SER A 174 20.37 -9.83 15.28
C SER A 174 18.98 -10.10 15.87
N ASP A 175 18.24 -9.05 16.23
CA ASP A 175 17.03 -9.17 17.07
C ASP A 175 15.79 -9.38 16.20
N ASP A 176 15.85 -10.38 15.31
CA ASP A 176 14.71 -10.77 14.49
C ASP A 176 13.53 -11.25 15.34
N GLN A 177 13.81 -11.94 16.45
CA GLN A 177 12.78 -12.52 17.31
C GLN A 177 11.94 -11.45 18.03
N ASP A 178 12.55 -10.34 18.44
CA ASP A 178 11.82 -9.28 19.14
C ASP A 178 10.87 -8.55 18.19
N LEU A 179 11.33 -8.24 16.96
CA LEU A 179 10.46 -7.67 15.94
C LEU A 179 9.35 -8.65 15.54
N ASP A 180 9.68 -9.94 15.35
CA ASP A 180 8.69 -10.95 14.97
C ASP A 180 7.63 -11.14 16.05
N ARG A 181 7.98 -11.06 17.34
CA ARG A 181 7.01 -11.05 18.45
C ARG A 181 6.07 -9.85 18.34
N MET A 182 6.58 -8.64 18.09
CA MET A 182 5.74 -7.44 17.96
C MET A 182 4.78 -7.55 16.77
N LEU A 183 5.24 -8.11 15.64
CA LEU A 183 4.41 -8.33 14.45
C LEU A 183 3.37 -9.44 14.65
N ASP A 184 3.71 -10.48 15.42
CA ASP A 184 2.76 -11.54 15.78
C ASP A 184 1.67 -11.04 16.75
N GLU A 185 2.03 -10.18 17.69
CA GLU A 185 1.09 -9.48 18.59
C GLU A 185 0.15 -8.57 17.80
N ALA A 186 0.64 -7.93 16.74
CA ALA A 186 -0.18 -7.18 15.78
C ALA A 186 -0.99 -8.09 14.83
N GLY A 187 -0.86 -9.42 14.94
CA GLY A 187 -1.61 -10.39 14.12
C GLY A 187 -1.13 -10.49 12.67
N LEU A 188 0.03 -9.92 12.32
CA LEU A 188 0.51 -9.86 10.94
C LEU A 188 1.05 -11.20 10.44
N LEU A 189 1.59 -12.03 11.33
CA LEU A 189 2.27 -13.28 10.97
C LEU A 189 1.34 -14.51 10.97
N LYS A 190 0.09 -14.36 11.44
CA LYS A 190 -0.89 -15.45 11.51
C LYS A 190 -1.75 -15.50 10.26
N ASP A 191 -1.88 -16.69 9.67
CA ASP A 191 -2.87 -16.93 8.63
C ASP A 191 -4.26 -17.12 9.27
N GLU A 192 -5.16 -16.18 9.02
CA GLU A 192 -6.54 -16.24 9.55
C GLU A 192 -7.36 -17.33 8.87
N THR A 193 -6.94 -17.78 7.69
CA THR A 193 -7.59 -18.83 6.90
C THR A 193 -7.61 -20.15 7.66
N ASP A 194 -6.52 -20.51 8.33
CA ASP A 194 -6.45 -21.72 9.16
C ASP A 194 -7.43 -21.66 10.33
N SER A 195 -7.59 -20.48 10.93
CA SER A 195 -8.56 -20.27 12.02
C SER A 195 -10.01 -20.39 11.53
N LEU A 196 -10.29 -19.88 10.32
CA LEU A 196 -11.60 -19.94 9.68
C LEU A 196 -11.94 -21.36 9.24
N ILE A 197 -10.98 -22.08 8.65
CA ILE A 197 -11.10 -23.50 8.30
C ILE A 197 -11.37 -24.33 9.56
N THR A 198 -10.66 -24.04 10.65
CA THR A 198 -10.86 -24.74 11.93
C THR A 198 -12.25 -24.48 12.51
N LYS A 199 -12.72 -23.22 12.47
CA LYS A 199 -14.08 -22.85 12.91
C LYS A 199 -15.17 -23.46 12.02
N LEU A 200 -15.04 -23.37 10.70
CA LEU A 200 -15.95 -24.00 9.73
C LEU A 200 -15.99 -25.51 9.91
N SER A 201 -14.85 -26.15 10.14
CA SER A 201 -14.76 -27.59 10.40
C SER A 201 -15.44 -27.98 11.72
N ALA A 202 -15.35 -27.14 12.76
CA ALA A 202 -16.04 -27.35 14.03
C ALA A 202 -17.56 -27.13 13.91
N ASP A 203 -18.00 -26.11 13.16
CA ASP A 203 -19.41 -25.81 12.91
C ASP A 203 -20.07 -26.88 12.01
N LEU A 204 -19.35 -27.45 11.06
CA LEU A 204 -19.82 -28.58 10.25
C LEU A 204 -19.94 -29.85 11.09
N LYS A 205 -18.97 -30.14 11.97
CA LYS A 205 -19.03 -31.28 12.90
C LYS A 205 -20.15 -31.18 13.95
N THR A 206 -20.63 -29.98 14.25
CA THR A 206 -21.74 -29.76 15.19
C THR A 206 -23.10 -29.75 14.51
N LYS A 207 -23.17 -29.54 13.19
CA LYS A 207 -24.44 -29.54 12.42
C LYS A 207 -24.79 -30.89 11.79
N ASP A 208 -23.80 -31.70 11.43
CA ASP A 208 -24.03 -33.09 11.01
C ASP A 208 -23.86 -34.03 12.21
N PHE A 209 -24.97 -34.38 12.89
CA PHE A 209 -25.26 -35.70 13.48
C PHE A 209 -26.52 -35.72 14.38
N ASP A 210 -27.19 -34.59 14.63
CA ASP A 210 -28.45 -34.58 15.41
C ASP A 210 -29.73 -34.77 14.56
N ALA A 211 -29.61 -34.82 13.22
CA ALA A 211 -30.73 -35.06 12.30
C ALA A 211 -30.87 -36.53 11.83
N ALA A 212 -29.95 -37.42 12.23
CA ALA A 212 -29.95 -38.83 11.80
C ALA A 212 -30.42 -39.83 12.88
N THR A 213 -30.91 -39.35 14.02
CA THR A 213 -31.27 -40.18 15.20
C THR A 213 -32.64 -39.86 15.82
N ARG A 214 -33.59 -39.34 15.05
CA ARG A 214 -35.01 -39.29 15.47
C ARG A 214 -35.95 -39.81 14.41
#